data_AF-A0A0P0VBZ2-F1
#
_entry.id   AF-A0A0P0VBZ2-F1
#
_cell.length_a   1.000
_cell.length_b   1.000
_cell.length_c   1.000
_cell.angle_alpha   90.00
_cell.angle_beta   90.00
_cell.angle_gamma   90.00
#
_symmetry.space_group_name_H-M   'P 1'
#
loop_
_entity.id
_entity.type
_entity.pdbx_description
1 polymer ?
#
loop_
_entity_poly.entity_id
_entity_poly.type
_entity_poly.pdbx_seq_one_letter_code
_entity_poly.pdbx_strand_id
1 'polypeptide(L)'
;SLVASRFGLPTFTHSYPVPISNDGRTSRLRIGYVSSDFGNHPLSHLMGSIFGMHNQDTIEVFCYALSQDDGTEWRQRIRSEAEHFIDVSSMSSDMIAKVINEDKIQILINLNGYTKGARNEIFALQPAPIQVSYMGFPGTTGADYIDYLVTDEVKY
;
A
#
# COMPACT_ATOMS: atom_id res chain seq x y z
N SER A 1 -8.70 -13.10 -7.15
CA SER A 1 -9.99 -12.68 -6.57
C SER A 1 -11.16 -13.08 -7.46
N LEU A 2 -12.40 -13.06 -6.95
CA LEU A 2 -13.63 -13.21 -7.74
C LEU A 2 -13.82 -12.07 -8.76
N VAL A 3 -13.21 -10.92 -8.51
CA VAL A 3 -13.15 -9.80 -9.45
C VAL A 3 -12.23 -10.13 -10.64
N ALA A 4 -11.01 -10.62 -10.39
CA ALA A 4 -10.07 -10.99 -11.45
C ALA A 4 -10.67 -12.03 -12.41
N SER A 5 -11.36 -13.04 -11.87
CA SER A 5 -12.01 -14.07 -12.70
C SER A 5 -13.14 -13.50 -13.58
N ARG A 6 -13.91 -12.52 -13.09
CA ARG A 6 -14.94 -11.82 -13.88
C ARG A 6 -14.38 -11.03 -15.06
N PHE A 7 -13.13 -10.57 -14.98
CA PHE A 7 -12.46 -9.80 -16.03
C PHE A 7 -11.45 -10.61 -16.85
N GLY A 8 -11.38 -11.94 -16.65
CA GLY A 8 -10.42 -12.79 -17.38
C GLY A 8 -8.95 -12.53 -17.02
N LEU A 9 -8.70 -11.90 -15.87
CA LEU A 9 -7.36 -11.63 -15.37
C LEU A 9 -6.86 -12.83 -14.55
N PRO A 10 -5.56 -13.18 -14.64
CA PRO A 10 -5.01 -14.28 -13.86
C PRO A 10 -5.16 -13.98 -12.37
N THR A 11 -5.53 -14.99 -11.59
CA THR A 11 -5.48 -14.88 -10.13
C THR A 11 -4.04 -14.83 -9.67
N PHE A 12 -3.70 -13.85 -8.85
CA PHE A 12 -2.38 -13.81 -8.22
C PHE A 12 -2.18 -15.03 -7.34
N THR A 13 -1.03 -15.68 -7.50
CA THR A 13 -0.57 -16.69 -6.56
C THR A 13 0.13 -15.96 -5.43
N HIS A 14 -0.50 -15.91 -4.26
CA HIS A 14 0.16 -15.40 -3.08
C HIS A 14 1.14 -16.45 -2.57
N SER A 15 2.36 -16.02 -2.24
CA SER A 15 3.20 -16.83 -1.36
C SER A 15 2.43 -17.08 -0.06
N TYR A 16 2.50 -18.31 0.46
CA TYR A 16 1.96 -18.59 1.79
C TYR A 16 2.46 -17.54 2.79
N PRO A 17 1.62 -17.10 3.75
CA PRO A 17 2.06 -16.16 4.77
C PRO A 17 3.36 -16.67 5.40
N VAL A 18 4.45 -15.97 5.16
CA VAL A 18 5.75 -16.31 5.74
C VAL A 18 5.59 -16.12 7.24
N PRO A 19 5.83 -17.15 8.09
CA PRO A 19 5.83 -16.95 9.52
C PRO A 19 6.85 -15.86 9.86
N ILE A 20 6.39 -14.78 10.49
CA ILE A 20 7.28 -13.74 11.02
C ILE A 20 7.98 -14.39 12.23
N SER A 21 9.22 -14.85 12.08
CA SER A 21 10.01 -15.35 13.21
C SER A 21 10.92 -14.23 13.73
N ASN A 22 10.90 -14.00 15.04
CA ASN A 22 11.82 -13.06 15.69
C ASN A 22 13.24 -13.63 15.89
N ASP A 23 13.59 -14.75 15.23
CA ASP A 23 14.88 -15.44 15.42
C ASP A 23 15.96 -15.03 14.41
N GLY A 24 15.72 -14.00 13.60
CA GLY A 24 16.68 -13.48 12.62
C GLY A 24 16.94 -14.40 11.42
N ARG A 25 16.20 -15.51 11.29
CA ARG A 25 16.30 -16.43 10.13
C ARG A 25 15.21 -16.21 9.08
N THR A 26 14.27 -15.30 9.30
CA THR A 26 13.20 -14.98 8.34
C THR A 26 13.41 -13.62 7.67
N SER A 27 12.93 -13.52 6.43
CA SER A 27 12.95 -12.28 5.64
C SER A 27 12.11 -11.19 6.30
N ARG A 28 12.55 -9.92 6.17
CA ARG A 28 11.79 -8.75 6.62
C ARG A 28 10.34 -8.76 6.11
N LEU A 29 9.42 -8.24 6.91
CA LEU A 29 8.03 -8.06 6.51
C LEU A 29 7.93 -6.93 5.48
N ARG A 30 7.44 -7.23 4.28
CA ARG A 30 7.22 -6.28 3.19
C ARG A 30 5.87 -5.61 3.30
N ILE A 31 5.88 -4.30 3.53
CA ILE A 31 4.69 -3.46 3.62
C ILE A 31 4.65 -2.50 2.45
N GLY A 32 3.56 -2.51 1.69
CA GLY A 32 3.32 -1.59 0.59
C GLY A 32 2.29 -0.53 0.94
N TYR A 33 2.61 0.74 0.73
CA TYR A 33 1.69 1.87 0.89
C TYR A 33 1.28 2.38 -0.48
N VAL A 34 -0.01 2.39 -0.79
CA VAL A 34 -0.54 2.89 -2.07
C VAL A 34 -1.25 4.21 -1.84
N SER A 35 -0.81 5.26 -2.53
CA SER A 35 -1.45 6.57 -2.42
C SER A 35 -1.32 7.42 -3.68
N SER A 36 -2.37 8.18 -4.01
CA SER A 36 -2.29 9.33 -4.94
C SER A 36 -1.75 10.62 -4.31
N ASP A 37 -1.45 10.59 -3.01
CA ASP A 37 -1.29 11.80 -2.21
C ASP A 37 0.15 12.00 -1.70
N PHE A 38 1.11 11.24 -2.25
CA PHE A 38 2.53 11.46 -2.04
C PHE A 38 2.97 12.74 -2.78
N GLY A 39 2.89 13.88 -2.11
CA GLY A 39 3.05 15.23 -2.65
C GLY A 39 2.56 16.27 -1.64
N ASN A 40 2.24 17.48 -2.09
CA ASN A 40 1.68 18.52 -1.22
C ASN A 40 0.20 18.26 -0.91
N HIS A 41 -0.04 17.28 -0.04
CA HIS A 41 -1.38 16.83 0.38
C HIS A 41 -1.40 16.55 1.90
N PRO A 42 -2.55 16.75 2.60
CA PRO A 42 -2.66 16.49 4.03
C PRO A 42 -2.14 15.11 4.49
N LEU A 43 -2.32 14.06 3.69
CA LEU A 43 -1.75 12.73 3.98
C LEU A 43 -0.23 12.80 4.15
N SER A 44 0.48 13.44 3.22
CA SER A 44 1.94 13.58 3.29
C SER A 44 2.40 14.50 4.42
N HIS A 45 1.60 15.53 4.76
CA HIS A 45 1.89 16.40 5.91
C HIS A 45 1.83 15.63 7.24
N LEU A 46 0.92 14.67 7.36
CA LEU A 46 0.71 13.87 8.57
C LEU A 46 1.61 12.64 8.64
N MET A 47 1.78 11.93 7.52
CA MET A 47 2.49 10.65 7.46
C MET A 47 3.91 10.73 6.91
N GLY A 48 4.38 11.90 6.44
CA GLY A 48 5.61 12.02 5.66
C GLY A 48 6.83 11.33 6.26
N SER A 49 6.98 11.38 7.58
CA SER A 49 8.09 10.74 8.31
C SER A 49 7.92 9.23 8.53
N ILE A 50 6.69 8.71 8.51
CA ILE A 50 6.37 7.33 8.93
C ILE A 50 7.08 6.31 8.05
N PHE A 51 7.18 6.59 6.75
CA PHE A 51 7.75 5.66 5.78
C PHE A 51 9.23 5.35 6.06
N GLY A 52 10.01 6.34 6.51
CA GLY A 52 11.41 6.15 6.88
C GLY A 52 11.67 5.75 8.34
N MET A 53 10.63 5.75 9.19
CA MET A 53 10.76 5.43 10.63
C MET A 53 10.52 3.96 10.97
N HIS A 54 10.19 3.13 9.98
CA HIS A 54 10.11 1.67 10.18
C HIS A 54 11.46 1.09 10.60
N ASN A 55 11.43 0.05 11.43
CA ASN A 55 12.65 -0.68 11.79
C ASN A 55 13.13 -1.49 10.57
N GLN A 56 14.20 -1.04 9.93
CA GLN A 56 14.76 -1.66 8.73
C GLN A 56 15.31 -3.07 8.95
N ASP A 57 15.51 -3.52 10.20
CA ASP A 57 15.91 -4.90 10.50
C ASP A 57 14.74 -5.88 10.40
N THR A 58 13.50 -5.39 10.51
CA THR A 58 12.29 -6.23 10.57
C THR A 58 11.28 -5.94 9.48
N ILE A 59 11.29 -4.72 8.90
CA ILE A 59 10.32 -4.25 7.91
C ILE A 59 11.05 -3.70 6.69
N GLU A 60 10.55 -4.04 5.50
CA GLU A 60 10.95 -3.50 4.20
C GLU A 60 9.77 -2.71 3.62
N VAL A 61 9.96 -1.41 3.38
CA VAL A 61 8.86 -0.48 3.04
C VAL A 61 8.85 -0.15 1.55
N PHE A 62 7.67 -0.25 0.95
CA PHE A 62 7.40 0.15 -0.44
C PHE A 62 6.33 1.23 -0.48
N CYS A 63 6.55 2.29 -1.26
CA CYS A 63 5.58 3.35 -1.53
C CYS A 63 5.24 3.37 -3.02
N TYR A 64 3.98 3.10 -3.35
CA TYR A 64 3.44 3.12 -4.71
C TYR A 64 2.66 4.40 -4.96
N ALA A 65 3.26 5.32 -5.71
CA ALA A 65 2.65 6.60 -6.03
C ALA A 65 1.69 6.51 -7.22
N LEU A 66 0.40 6.74 -6.98
CA LEU A 66 -0.62 6.80 -8.01
C LEU A 66 -0.65 8.15 -8.75
N SER A 67 0.07 9.15 -8.25
CA SER A 67 0.21 10.49 -8.84
C SER A 67 1.63 10.77 -9.31
N GLN A 68 1.70 11.58 -10.36
CA GLN A 68 2.96 12.10 -10.88
C GLN A 68 3.67 12.97 -9.83
N ASP A 69 4.99 13.05 -9.94
CA ASP A 69 5.80 13.95 -9.12
C ASP A 69 5.34 15.41 -9.30
N ASP A 70 4.96 16.05 -8.21
CA ASP A 70 4.51 17.45 -8.18
C ASP A 70 5.67 18.45 -7.95
N GLY A 71 6.90 17.96 -7.81
CA GLY A 71 8.10 18.76 -7.57
C GLY A 71 8.22 19.30 -6.15
N THR A 72 7.35 18.91 -5.22
CA THR A 72 7.30 19.48 -3.87
C THR A 72 8.29 18.78 -2.93
N GLU A 73 8.68 19.47 -1.85
CA GLU A 73 9.55 18.92 -0.81
C GLU A 73 8.96 17.64 -0.17
N TRP A 74 7.63 17.55 -0.09
CA TRP A 74 6.93 16.39 0.46
C TRP A 74 7.16 15.12 -0.38
N ARG A 75 7.05 15.23 -1.71
CA ARG A 75 7.35 14.12 -2.63
C ARG A 75 8.81 13.70 -2.51
N GLN A 76 9.73 14.66 -2.50
CA GLN A 76 11.16 14.37 -2.41
C GLN A 76 11.52 13.71 -1.08
N ARG A 77 10.95 14.20 0.02
CA ARG A 77 11.15 13.63 1.35
C ARG A 77 10.71 12.17 1.42
N ILE A 78 9.47 11.87 1.02
CA ILE A 78 8.96 10.49 1.02
C ILE A 78 9.81 9.60 0.12
N ARG A 79 10.19 10.07 -1.09
CA ARG A 79 11.08 9.34 -1.99
C ARG A 79 12.45 9.05 -1.36
N SER A 80 12.98 9.97 -0.56
CA SER A 80 14.29 9.81 0.09
C SER A 80 14.27 8.96 1.36
N GLU A 81 13.12 8.93 2.07
CA GLU A 81 12.97 8.24 3.34
C GLU A 81 12.42 6.82 3.19
N ALA A 82 11.55 6.57 2.21
CA ALA A 82 11.07 5.23 1.91
C ALA A 82 12.19 4.38 1.30
N GLU A 83 12.29 3.12 1.72
CA GLU A 83 13.30 2.21 1.17
C GLU A 83 13.10 1.95 -0.33
N HIS A 84 11.84 1.77 -0.75
CA HIS A 84 11.47 1.66 -2.16
C HIS A 84 10.35 2.65 -2.49
N PHE A 85 10.59 3.57 -3.42
CA PHE A 85 9.59 4.49 -3.92
C PHE A 85 9.35 4.25 -5.41
N ILE A 86 8.16 3.76 -5.76
CA ILE A 86 7.81 3.37 -7.13
C ILE A 86 6.74 4.33 -7.66
N ASP A 87 7.09 5.09 -8.69
CA ASP A 87 6.11 5.86 -9.45
C ASP A 87 5.35 4.92 -10.39
N VAL A 88 4.05 4.75 -10.11
CA VAL A 88 3.15 3.89 -10.89
C VAL A 88 2.03 4.70 -11.54
N SER A 89 2.14 6.02 -11.54
CA SER A 89 1.08 6.93 -12.00
C SER A 89 0.72 6.78 -13.48
N SER A 90 1.63 6.26 -14.30
CA SER A 90 1.43 6.00 -15.73
C SER A 90 0.97 4.57 -16.06
N MET A 91 0.88 3.69 -15.05
CA MET A 91 0.55 2.27 -15.24
C MET A 91 -0.97 2.03 -15.15
N SER A 92 -1.48 0.95 -15.74
CA SER A 92 -2.87 0.50 -15.53
C SER A 92 -3.03 -0.27 -14.20
N SER A 93 -4.25 -0.39 -13.65
CA SER A 93 -4.45 -0.94 -12.29
C SER A 93 -4.00 -2.40 -12.19
N ASP A 94 -4.15 -3.16 -13.28
CA ASP A 94 -3.68 -4.54 -13.43
C ASP A 94 -2.15 -4.63 -13.46
N MET A 95 -1.47 -3.71 -14.14
CA MET A 95 -0.01 -3.64 -14.14
C MET A 95 0.54 -3.27 -12.76
N ILE A 96 -0.12 -2.34 -12.05
CA ILE A 96 0.26 -1.98 -10.68
C ILE A 96 0.09 -3.18 -9.75
N ALA A 97 -1.04 -3.87 -9.82
CA ALA A 97 -1.29 -5.07 -9.02
C ALA A 97 -0.24 -6.16 -9.31
N LYS A 98 0.18 -6.31 -10.56
CA LYS A 98 1.26 -7.23 -10.93
C LYS A 98 2.59 -6.84 -10.31
N VAL A 99 2.99 -5.56 -10.37
CA VAL A 99 4.22 -5.05 -9.73
C VAL A 99 4.18 -5.34 -8.22
N ILE A 100 3.08 -5.01 -7.53
CA ILE A 100 2.91 -5.28 -6.09
C ILE A 100 3.06 -6.77 -5.77
N ASN A 101 2.52 -7.65 -6.61
CA ASN A 101 2.64 -9.10 -6.42
C ASN A 101 4.06 -9.64 -6.71
N GLU A 102 4.76 -9.05 -7.68
CA GLU A 102 6.15 -9.36 -8.01
C GLU A 102 7.10 -8.91 -6.89
N ASP A 103 6.82 -7.77 -6.27
CA ASP A 103 7.52 -7.24 -5.08
C ASP A 103 7.26 -8.07 -3.81
N LYS A 104 6.35 -9.04 -3.86
CA LYS A 104 6.00 -9.93 -2.73
C LYS A 104 5.51 -9.17 -1.49
N ILE A 105 4.75 -8.10 -1.69
CA ILE A 105 4.12 -7.37 -0.59
C ILE A 105 3.22 -8.30 0.22
N GLN A 106 3.46 -8.35 1.53
CA GLN A 106 2.70 -9.19 2.47
C GLN A 106 1.52 -8.43 3.05
N ILE A 107 1.69 -7.13 3.32
CA ILE A 107 0.62 -6.24 3.80
C ILE A 107 0.54 -5.03 2.87
N LEU A 108 -0.59 -4.83 2.21
CA LEU A 108 -0.84 -3.69 1.32
C LEU A 108 -1.80 -2.70 1.97
N ILE A 109 -1.35 -1.47 2.17
CA ILE A 109 -2.08 -0.41 2.84
C ILE A 109 -2.69 0.54 1.79
N ASN A 110 -4.01 0.66 1.81
CA ASN A 110 -4.78 1.65 1.07
C ASN A 110 -4.82 2.97 1.86
N LEU A 111 -4.15 4.00 1.33
CA LEU A 111 -4.11 5.34 1.90
C LEU A 111 -5.01 6.34 1.17
N ASN A 112 -5.99 5.88 0.39
CA ASN A 112 -6.93 6.75 -0.33
C ASN A 112 -8.39 6.50 0.03
N GLY A 113 -8.82 5.23 0.12
CA GLY A 113 -10.24 4.86 0.18
C GLY A 113 -11.02 5.39 -1.04
N TYR A 114 -12.12 6.13 -0.81
CA TYR A 114 -12.96 6.71 -1.87
C TYR A 114 -12.69 8.20 -2.12
N THR A 115 -11.42 8.56 -2.22
CA THR A 115 -10.97 9.94 -2.48
C THR A 115 -10.50 10.14 -3.93
N LYS A 116 -10.17 11.38 -4.28
CA LYS A 116 -9.68 11.73 -5.63
C LYS A 116 -8.37 10.98 -5.93
N GLY A 117 -8.29 10.37 -7.11
CA GLY A 117 -7.08 9.65 -7.54
C GLY A 117 -6.96 8.23 -7.00
N ALA A 118 -7.90 7.79 -6.14
CA ALA A 118 -7.97 6.42 -5.68
C ALA A 118 -8.11 5.44 -6.84
N ARG A 119 -7.45 4.29 -6.73
CA ARG A 119 -7.52 3.17 -7.69
C ARG A 119 -7.82 1.86 -6.98
N ASN A 120 -9.03 1.76 -6.45
CA ASN A 120 -9.46 0.62 -5.64
C ASN A 120 -9.50 -0.70 -6.43
N GLU A 121 -9.48 -0.64 -7.78
CA GLU A 121 -9.34 -1.82 -8.64
C GLU A 121 -8.05 -2.59 -8.35
N ILE A 122 -6.97 -1.90 -7.95
CA ILE A 122 -5.71 -2.55 -7.54
C ILE A 122 -5.97 -3.52 -6.39
N PHE A 123 -6.69 -3.05 -5.36
CA PHE A 123 -7.02 -3.84 -4.18
C PHE A 123 -8.05 -4.92 -4.51
N ALA A 124 -9.01 -4.65 -5.40
CA ALA A 124 -10.00 -5.64 -5.84
C ALA A 124 -9.36 -6.82 -6.60
N LEU A 125 -8.20 -6.61 -7.24
CA LEU A 125 -7.42 -7.70 -7.85
C LEU A 125 -6.70 -8.58 -6.81
N GLN A 126 -6.60 -8.12 -5.56
CA GLN A 126 -5.93 -8.78 -4.44
C GLN A 126 -4.49 -9.20 -4.80
N PRO A 127 -3.54 -8.25 -4.98
CA PRO A 127 -2.14 -8.58 -5.24
C PRO A 127 -1.33 -8.99 -4.00
N ALA A 128 -1.79 -8.60 -2.80
CA ALA A 128 -1.20 -8.96 -1.50
C ALA A 128 -2.16 -9.85 -0.67
N PRO A 129 -1.64 -10.72 0.20
CA PRO A 129 -2.47 -11.63 1.00
C PRO A 129 -3.22 -10.94 2.15
N ILE A 130 -2.76 -9.77 2.61
CA ILE A 130 -3.45 -8.92 3.59
C ILE A 130 -3.54 -7.51 3.03
N GLN A 131 -4.74 -6.95 3.01
CA GLN A 131 -5.03 -5.61 2.53
C GLN A 131 -5.76 -4.79 3.59
N VAL A 132 -5.27 -3.58 3.85
CA VAL A 132 -5.68 -2.78 5.00
C VAL A 132 -6.05 -1.38 4.56
N SER A 133 -7.16 -0.85 5.05
CA SER A 133 -7.48 0.57 4.92
C SER A 133 -6.88 1.36 6.09
N TYR A 134 -6.26 2.51 5.80
CA TYR A 134 -5.72 3.37 6.84
C TYR A 134 -5.70 4.85 6.42
N MET A 135 -6.17 5.73 7.32
CA MET A 135 -5.99 7.18 7.37
C MET A 135 -6.54 8.04 6.20
N GLY A 136 -6.38 7.63 4.94
CA GLY A 136 -6.75 8.44 3.77
C GLY A 136 -8.25 8.63 3.57
N PHE A 137 -9.07 7.77 4.16
CA PHE A 137 -10.53 7.86 4.13
C PHE A 137 -11.08 7.59 5.54
N PRO A 138 -11.78 8.55 6.17
CA PRO A 138 -12.27 8.42 7.54
C PRO A 138 -13.56 7.58 7.60
N GLY A 139 -13.51 6.34 7.13
CA GLY A 139 -14.67 5.45 7.08
C GLY A 139 -14.38 4.06 6.54
N THR A 140 -15.41 3.20 6.56
CA THR A 140 -15.33 1.87 5.95
C THR A 140 -15.26 1.96 4.43
N THR A 141 -14.49 1.05 3.82
CA THR A 141 -14.56 0.86 2.36
C THR A 141 -15.78 0.04 1.95
N GLY A 142 -16.42 -0.71 2.86
CA GLY A 142 -17.52 -1.62 2.52
C GLY A 142 -17.15 -2.73 1.51
N ALA A 143 -15.86 -2.91 1.24
CA ALA A 143 -15.34 -3.84 0.25
C ALA A 143 -15.00 -5.19 0.87
N ASP A 144 -15.32 -6.27 0.17
CA ASP A 144 -14.96 -7.64 0.53
C ASP A 144 -13.47 -7.97 0.31
N TYR A 145 -12.74 -7.09 -0.37
CA TYR A 145 -11.31 -7.20 -0.66
C TYR A 145 -10.41 -6.41 0.32
N ILE A 146 -10.96 -5.74 1.34
CA ILE A 146 -10.16 -5.09 2.39
C ILE A 146 -10.38 -5.85 3.69
N ASP A 147 -9.30 -6.41 4.26
CA ASP A 147 -9.36 -7.31 5.41
C ASP A 147 -9.47 -6.54 6.74
N TYR A 148 -8.80 -5.39 6.84
CA TYR A 148 -8.72 -4.62 8.09
C TYR A 148 -8.88 -3.11 7.87
N LEU A 149 -9.32 -2.43 8.92
CA LEU A 149 -9.27 -0.98 9.07
C LEU A 149 -8.43 -0.67 10.31
N VAL A 150 -7.34 0.10 10.15
CA VAL A 150 -6.57 0.60 11.29
C VAL A 150 -7.30 1.80 11.90
N THR A 151 -7.65 1.69 13.16
CA THR A 151 -8.39 2.69 13.96
C THR A 151 -7.95 2.60 15.42
N ASP A 152 -8.40 3.54 16.24
CA ASP A 152 -8.17 3.59 17.68
C ASP A 152 -9.47 3.53 18.50
N GLU A 153 -9.31 3.30 19.80
CA GLU A 153 -10.36 3.47 20.80
C GLU A 153 -10.35 4.92 21.29
N VAL A 154 -11.48 5.63 21.14
CA VAL A 154 -11.66 6.97 21.69
C VAL A 154 -12.34 6.85 23.05
N LYS A 155 -11.65 7.30 24.10
CA LYS A 155 -12.25 7.44 25.44
C LYS A 155 -12.99 8.78 25.53
N TYR A 156 -14.30 8.70 25.75
CA TYR A 156 -15.15 9.84 26.10
C TYR A 156 -15.18 10.09 27.60
#